data_AF-X1UB43-F1
#
_entry.id   AF-X1UB43-F1
#
_cell.length_a   1.000
_cell.length_b   1.000
_cell.length_c   1.000
_cell.angle_alpha   90.00
_cell.angle_beta   90.00
_cell.angle_gamma   90.00
#
_symmetry.space_group_name_H-M   'P 1'
#
loop_
_entity.id
_entity.type
_entity.pdbx_description
1 polymer ?
#
loop_
_entity_poly.entity_id
_entity_poly.type
_entity_poly.pdbx_seq_one_letter_code
_entity_poly.pdbx_strand_id
1 'polypeptide(L)'
;MINEVRQWLPERLFRVVGDGFYATLAGKTLNAVTIISRIRRDANLYNLPPKRRKKKRGRPRKRGKKLAKLEKMAAHIQNWQTVTFRQRGKTVKRLVYTRIVLWYTVSRNPIMLVISRDPNGKE
;
A
#
# COMPACT_ATOMS: atom_id res chain seq x y z
N MET A 1 10.95 -1.44 -19.67
CA MET A 1 11.05 -2.66 -18.84
C MET A 1 9.72 -3.34 -18.46
N ILE A 2 8.87 -2.84 -17.55
CA ILE A 2 7.65 -3.62 -17.12
C ILE A 2 6.75 -3.98 -18.32
N ASN A 3 6.54 -3.02 -19.24
CA ASN A 3 5.72 -3.25 -20.43
C ASN A 3 6.38 -4.23 -21.42
N GLU A 4 7.71 -4.23 -21.56
CA GLU A 4 8.43 -5.18 -22.43
C GLU A 4 8.28 -6.61 -21.92
N VAL A 5 8.54 -6.84 -20.63
CA VAL A 5 8.37 -8.16 -20.00
C VAL A 5 6.92 -8.64 -20.14
N ARG A 6 5.96 -7.71 -20.06
CA ARG A 6 4.54 -8.01 -20.27
C ARG A 6 4.23 -8.40 -21.72
N GLN A 7 4.86 -7.75 -22.70
CA GLN A 7 4.72 -8.09 -24.11
C GLN A 7 5.30 -9.48 -24.42
N TRP A 8 6.40 -9.86 -23.77
CA TRP A 8 6.98 -11.19 -23.91
C TRP A 8 6.11 -12.31 -23.30
N LEU A 9 5.31 -11.99 -22.29
CA LEU A 9 4.50 -12.95 -21.53
C LEU A 9 3.09 -12.40 -21.25
N PRO A 10 2.24 -12.28 -22.30
CA PRO A 10 0.96 -11.58 -22.24
C PRO A 10 -0.15 -12.30 -21.46
N GLU A 11 0.05 -13.55 -21.06
CA GLU A 11 -0.93 -14.29 -20.24
C GLU A 11 -0.53 -14.41 -18.76
N ARG A 12 0.71 -14.03 -18.41
CA ARG A 12 1.22 -14.17 -17.04
C ARG A 12 0.86 -12.99 -16.15
N LEU A 13 0.50 -13.27 -14.90
CA LEU A 13 0.37 -12.27 -13.86
C LEU A 13 1.76 -11.97 -13.24
N PHE A 14 2.07 -10.69 -13.05
CA PHE A 14 3.34 -10.26 -12.49
C PHE A 14 3.18 -9.59 -11.13
N ARG A 15 4.12 -9.89 -10.23
CA ARG A 15 4.34 -9.14 -8.99
C ARG A 15 5.70 -8.48 -9.07
N VAL A 16 5.72 -7.17 -9.25
CA VAL A 16 6.95 -6.38 -9.37
C VAL A 16 7.27 -5.79 -8.01
N VAL A 17 8.44 -6.12 -7.48
CA VAL A 17 8.92 -5.61 -6.19
C VAL A 17 10.00 -4.58 -6.44
N GLY A 18 9.75 -3.34 -6.02
CA GLY A 18 10.68 -2.22 -6.09
C GLY A 18 11.13 -1.73 -4.72
N ASP A 19 12.24 -1.01 -4.69
CA ASP A 19 12.67 -0.28 -3.50
C ASP A 19 11.84 1.02 -3.30
N GLY A 20 12.24 1.86 -2.34
CA GLY A 20 11.51 3.10 -2.05
C GLY A 20 11.52 4.14 -3.17
N PHE A 21 12.44 4.03 -4.13
CA PHE A 21 12.50 4.95 -5.28
C PHE A 21 11.27 4.78 -6.18
N TYR A 22 10.81 3.54 -6.33
CA TYR A 22 9.63 3.20 -7.15
C TYR A 22 8.29 3.39 -6.44
N ALA A 23 8.28 3.97 -5.23
CA ALA A 23 7.05 4.23 -4.47
C ALA A 23 6.08 5.14 -5.23
N THR A 24 6.57 5.97 -6.15
CA THR A 24 5.76 6.85 -7.01
C THR A 24 4.86 6.08 -7.99
N LEU A 25 5.14 4.80 -8.24
CA LEU A 25 4.29 3.93 -9.06
C LEU A 25 3.08 3.37 -8.27
N ALA A 26 2.98 3.65 -6.97
CA ALA A 26 1.88 3.16 -6.16
C ALA A 26 0.52 3.62 -6.71
N GLY A 27 -0.41 2.67 -6.87
CA GLY A 27 -1.75 2.95 -7.40
C GLY A 27 -1.80 3.17 -8.92
N LYS A 28 -0.69 2.95 -9.64
CA LYS A 28 -0.70 2.88 -11.10
C LYS A 28 -1.36 1.57 -11.52
N THR A 29 -2.41 1.68 -12.34
CA THR A 29 -3.11 0.52 -12.88
C THR A 29 -2.33 0.01 -14.08
N LEU A 30 -1.73 -1.17 -13.95
CA LEU A 30 -1.10 -1.91 -15.04
C LEU A 30 -1.81 -3.25 -15.15
N ASN A 31 -2.28 -3.59 -16.34
CA ASN A 31 -3.02 -4.83 -16.56
C ASN A 31 -2.16 -6.03 -16.19
N ALA A 32 -2.70 -6.92 -15.34
CA ALA A 32 -2.03 -8.14 -14.86
C ALA A 32 -0.71 -7.90 -14.10
N VAL A 33 -0.47 -6.69 -13.57
CA VAL A 33 0.74 -6.39 -12.79
C VAL A 33 0.37 -5.79 -11.42
N THR A 34 0.91 -6.39 -10.36
CA THR A 34 0.87 -5.84 -9.01
C THR A 34 2.22 -5.25 -8.64
N ILE A 35 2.26 -3.96 -8.33
CA ILE A 35 3.47 -3.26 -7.88
C ILE A 35 3.51 -3.24 -6.35
N ILE A 36 4.64 -3.68 -5.80
CA ILE A 36 4.92 -3.69 -4.37
C ILE A 36 6.16 -2.85 -4.17
N SER A 37 6.08 -1.83 -3.30
CA SER A 37 7.17 -0.91 -3.04
C SER A 37 7.17 -0.48 -1.59
N ARG A 38 8.35 -0.10 -1.07
CA ARG A 38 8.46 0.52 0.25
C ARG A 38 7.89 1.94 0.20
N ILE A 39 7.12 2.33 1.21
CA ILE A 39 6.59 3.69 1.38
C ILE A 39 7.41 4.44 2.45
N ARG A 40 7.56 5.75 2.30
CA ARG A 40 8.20 6.58 3.32
C ARG A 40 7.35 6.62 4.59
N ARG A 41 7.98 6.45 5.76
CA ARG A 41 7.34 6.49 7.08
C ARG A 41 6.65 7.83 7.42
N ASP A 42 7.11 8.92 6.80
CA ASP A 42 6.55 10.26 6.97
C ASP A 42 5.48 10.62 5.90
N ALA A 43 5.04 9.66 5.09
CA ALA A 43 4.04 9.90 4.04
C ALA A 43 2.71 10.45 4.60
N ASN A 44 2.12 11.41 3.89
CA ASN A 44 0.80 11.94 4.20
C ASN A 44 -0.29 11.06 3.57
N LEU A 45 -0.88 10.19 4.38
CA LEU A 45 -1.95 9.29 3.99
C LEU A 45 -3.32 9.82 4.41
N TYR A 46 -4.34 9.46 3.64
CA TYR A 46 -5.72 9.87 3.88
C TYR A 46 -6.65 8.67 3.83
N ASN A 47 -7.78 8.77 4.51
CA ASN A 47 -8.91 7.88 4.24
C ASN A 47 -9.46 8.11 2.82
N LEU A 48 -10.19 7.12 2.31
CA LEU A 48 -10.94 7.26 1.08
C LEU A 48 -11.95 8.41 1.17
N PRO A 49 -12.26 9.09 0.05
CA PRO A 49 -13.29 10.12 0.06
C PRO A 49 -14.63 9.53 0.52
N PRO A 50 -15.39 10.23 1.37
CA PRO A 50 -16.68 9.75 1.85
C PRO A 50 -17.66 9.60 0.68
N LYS A 51 -18.60 8.66 0.80
CA LYS A 51 -19.68 8.52 -0.17
C LYS A 51 -20.40 9.85 -0.35
N ARG A 52 -20.61 10.24 -1.62
CA ARG A 52 -21.26 11.50 -1.96
C ARG A 52 -22.69 11.52 -1.42
N ARG A 53 -23.04 12.53 -0.62
CA ARG A 53 -24.45 12.84 -0.33
C ARG A 53 -25.04 13.55 -1.56
N LYS A 54 -26.20 13.09 -2.03
CA LYS A 54 -26.89 13.69 -3.19
C LYS A 54 -27.19 15.19 -2.90
N LYS A 55 -27.17 16.02 -3.95
CA LYS A 55 -27.66 17.42 -3.96
C LYS A 55 -26.91 18.47 -3.10
N LYS A 56 -25.64 18.28 -2.72
CA LYS A 56 -24.85 19.38 -2.12
C LYS A 56 -24.18 20.25 -3.18
N ARG A 57 -24.27 21.58 -3.01
CA ARG A 57 -23.54 22.58 -3.80
C ARG A 57 -22.03 22.45 -3.52
N GLY A 58 -21.21 22.57 -4.57
CA GLY A 58 -19.74 22.59 -4.49
C GLY A 58 -19.04 21.30 -4.95
N ARG A 59 -17.71 21.39 -5.11
CA ARG A 59 -16.87 20.29 -5.60
C ARG A 59 -16.84 19.12 -4.59
N PRO A 60 -17.05 17.87 -5.04
CA PRO A 60 -16.90 16.70 -4.17
C PRO A 60 -15.51 16.64 -3.53
N ARG A 61 -15.47 16.21 -2.26
CA ARG A 61 -14.19 15.97 -1.57
C ARG A 61 -13.43 14.85 -2.28
N LYS A 62 -12.17 15.12 -2.60
CA LYS A 62 -11.28 14.14 -3.25
C LYS A 62 -10.52 13.25 -2.26
N ARG A 63 -10.52 13.61 -0.97
CA ARG A 63 -9.79 12.92 0.10
C ARG A 63 -10.68 12.82 1.34
N GLY A 64 -10.53 11.75 2.10
CA GLY A 64 -11.10 11.63 3.44
C GLY A 64 -10.24 12.35 4.50
N LYS A 65 -10.50 12.04 5.77
CA LYS A 65 -9.71 12.56 6.90
C LYS A 65 -8.24 12.12 6.75
N LYS A 66 -7.31 13.03 7.06
CA LYS A 66 -5.87 12.73 7.12
C LYS A 66 -5.61 11.68 8.21
N LEU A 67 -4.79 10.69 7.91
CA LEU A 67 -4.35 9.68 8.87
C LEU A 67 -3.15 10.20 9.68
N ALA A 68 -2.92 9.57 10.84
CA ALA A 68 -1.66 9.76 11.56
C ALA A 68 -0.47 9.34 10.67
N LYS A 69 0.71 9.90 10.95
CA LYS A 69 1.96 9.46 10.31
C LYS A 69 2.19 7.98 10.58
N LEU A 70 2.80 7.26 9.64
CA LEU A 70 2.98 5.80 9.76
C LEU A 70 3.80 5.44 11.00
N GLU A 71 4.81 6.26 11.36
CA GLU A 71 5.61 6.11 12.58
C GLU A 71 4.73 6.03 13.83
N LYS A 72 3.79 6.98 13.99
CA LYS A 72 2.85 6.99 15.13
C LYS A 72 1.79 5.92 14.99
N MET A 73 1.30 5.69 13.77
CA MET A 73 0.27 4.71 13.49
C MET A 73 0.73 3.31 13.87
N ALA A 74 1.95 2.92 13.51
CA ALA A 74 2.50 1.60 13.78
C ALA A 74 2.53 1.24 15.27
N ALA A 75 2.79 2.23 16.14
CA ALA A 75 2.80 2.05 17.59
C ALA A 75 1.41 1.77 18.21
N HIS A 76 0.33 2.19 17.53
CA HIS A 76 -1.05 2.09 18.03
C HIS A 76 -1.90 1.02 17.33
N ILE A 77 -1.34 0.25 16.40
CA ILE A 77 -2.06 -0.86 15.78
C ILE A 77 -2.20 -1.99 16.79
N GLN A 78 -3.44 -2.42 17.00
CA GLN A 78 -3.78 -3.53 17.90
C GLN A 78 -4.16 -4.80 17.14
N ASN A 79 -4.74 -4.67 15.95
CA ASN A 79 -5.30 -5.76 15.16
C ASN A 79 -4.29 -6.32 14.14
N TRP A 80 -3.16 -6.81 14.64
CA TRP A 80 -2.15 -7.47 13.82
C TRP A 80 -2.62 -8.86 13.37
N GLN A 81 -2.27 -9.23 12.13
CA GLN A 81 -2.46 -10.58 11.60
C GLN A 81 -1.12 -11.30 11.53
N THR A 82 -1.03 -12.50 12.10
CA THR A 82 0.19 -13.31 12.00
C THR A 82 0.26 -14.00 10.65
N VAL A 83 1.33 -13.74 9.90
CA VAL A 83 1.62 -14.38 8.62
C VAL A 83 2.89 -15.20 8.76
N THR A 84 2.82 -16.46 8.37
CA THR A 84 3.97 -17.37 8.31
C THR A 84 4.34 -17.59 6.85
N PHE A 85 5.61 -17.38 6.51
CA PHE A 85 6.10 -17.60 5.14
C PHE A 85 7.55 -18.07 5.14
N ARG A 86 7.99 -18.61 4.00
CA ARG A 86 9.37 -19.05 3.81
C ARG A 86 10.22 -17.89 3.29
N GLN A 87 11.16 -17.43 4.09
CA GLN A 87 12.13 -16.40 3.74
C GLN A 87 13.52 -17.03 3.68
N ARG A 88 14.13 -17.06 2.48
CA ARG A 88 15.49 -17.58 2.26
C ARG A 88 15.71 -18.96 2.90
N GLY A 89 14.78 -19.88 2.63
CA GLY A 89 14.83 -21.24 3.16
C GLY A 89 14.28 -21.43 4.58
N LYS A 90 14.17 -20.37 5.38
CA LYS A 90 13.68 -20.43 6.78
C LYS A 90 12.20 -20.04 6.88
N THR A 91 11.46 -20.71 7.76
CA THR A 91 10.09 -20.32 8.10
C THR A 91 10.13 -19.15 9.09
N VAL A 92 9.56 -18.01 8.69
CA VAL A 92 9.52 -16.78 9.48
C VAL A 92 8.08 -16.40 9.76
N LYS A 93 7.81 -15.95 10.99
CA LYS A 93 6.53 -15.36 11.39
C LYS A 93 6.64 -13.84 11.41
N ARG A 94 5.67 -13.15 10.84
CA ARG A 94 5.56 -11.68 10.87
C ARG A 94 4.16 -11.25 11.30
N LEU A 95 4.10 -10.14 12.02
CA LEU A 95 2.85 -9.45 12.30
C LEU A 95 2.60 -8.46 11.17
N VAL A 96 1.46 -8.58 10.50
CA VAL A 96 1.11 -7.77 9.34
C VAL A 96 -0.20 -7.04 9.62
N TYR A 97 -0.21 -5.75 9.30
CA TYR A 97 -1.41 -4.93 9.26
C TYR A 97 -1.62 -4.41 7.85
N THR A 98 -2.86 -4.54 7.36
CA THR A 98 -3.23 -4.06 6.04
C THR A 98 -4.34 -3.01 6.14
N ARG A 99 -4.26 -1.99 5.29
CA ARG A 99 -5.32 -0.97 5.19
C ARG A 99 -5.35 -0.36 3.80
N ILE A 100 -6.55 -0.19 3.25
CA ILE A 100 -6.71 0.60 2.03
C ILE A 100 -6.66 2.09 2.39
N VAL A 101 -5.73 2.81 1.78
CA VAL A 101 -5.47 4.24 2.04
C VAL A 101 -5.36 5.02 0.73
N LEU A 102 -5.46 6.34 0.82
CA LEU A 102 -5.22 7.25 -0.29
C LEU A 102 -3.92 8.01 -0.06
N TRP A 103 -2.93 7.77 -0.93
CA TRP A 103 -1.69 8.53 -0.95
C TRP A 103 -1.73 9.64 -2.00
N TYR A 104 -2.56 10.66 -1.71
CA TYR A 104 -3.00 11.64 -2.70
C TYR A 104 -1.88 12.40 -3.44
N THR A 105 -0.72 12.59 -2.78
CA THR A 105 0.43 13.28 -3.40
C THR A 105 1.09 12.46 -4.51
N VAL A 106 0.93 11.12 -4.49
CA VAL A 106 1.50 10.20 -5.46
C VAL A 106 0.43 9.69 -6.41
N SER A 107 -0.69 9.19 -5.89
CA SER A 107 -1.78 8.67 -6.69
C SER A 107 -3.14 9.04 -6.12
N ARG A 108 -4.09 9.27 -7.04
CA ARG A 108 -5.50 9.49 -6.71
C ARG A 108 -6.27 8.19 -6.54
N ASN A 109 -5.65 7.06 -6.92
CA ASN A 109 -6.20 5.74 -6.72
C ASN A 109 -5.88 5.24 -5.30
N PRO A 110 -6.78 4.46 -4.69
CA PRO A 110 -6.49 3.75 -3.46
C PRO A 110 -5.27 2.83 -3.61
N ILE A 111 -4.49 2.72 -2.54
CA ILE A 111 -3.38 1.78 -2.44
C ILE A 111 -3.56 0.91 -1.19
N MET A 112 -3.06 -0.31 -1.23
CA MET A 112 -3.00 -1.17 -0.04
C MET A 112 -1.72 -0.84 0.73
N LEU A 113 -1.88 -0.23 1.90
CA LEU A 113 -0.81 -0.09 2.87
C LEU A 113 -0.61 -1.42 3.58
N VAL A 114 0.64 -1.85 3.66
CA VAL A 114 1.07 -3.01 4.44
C VAL A 114 2.13 -2.53 5.43
N ILE A 115 1.88 -2.75 6.71
CA ILE A 115 2.87 -2.57 7.77
C ILE A 115 3.22 -3.95 8.28
N SER A 116 4.51 -4.28 8.35
CA SER A 116 5.02 -5.55 8.84
C SER A 116 5.94 -5.29 10.01
N ARG A 117 5.81 -6.08 11.06
CA ARG A 117 6.62 -6.02 12.28
C ARG A 117 7.09 -7.42 12.68
N ASP A 118 8.30 -7.51 13.24
CA ASP A 118 8.75 -8.75 13.90
C ASP A 118 7.97 -8.98 15.21
N PRO A 119 7.43 -10.19 15.45
CA PRO A 119 6.74 -10.51 16.71
C PRO A 119 7.60 -10.25 17.96
N ASN A 120 8.92 -10.43 17.86
CA ASN A 120 9.87 -10.24 18.95
C ASN A 120 10.44 -8.80 19.00
N GLY A 121 9.97 -7.90 18.13
CA GLY A 121 10.45 -6.51 18.08
C GLY A 121 11.87 -6.34 17.53
N LYS A 122 12.46 -7.38 16.92
CA LYS A 122 13.77 -7.32 16.27
C LYS A 122 13.58 -7.01 14.79
N GLU A 123 13.72 -5.75 14.40
CA GLU A 123 13.64 -5.30 13.00
C GLU A 123 15.01 -5.21 12.34
#